data_AF-A0A6H1LRZ0-F1
#
_entry.id   AF-A0A6H1LRZ0-F1
#
_cell.length_a   1.000
_cell.length_b   1.000
_cell.length_c   1.000
_cell.angle_alpha   90.00
_cell.angle_beta   90.00
_cell.angle_gamma   90.00
#
_symmetry.space_group_name_H-M   'P 1'
#
loop_
_entity.id
_entity.type
_entity.pdbx_description
1 polymer ?
#
loop_
_entity_poly.entity_id
_entity_poly.type
_entity_poly.pdbx_seq_one_letter_code
_entity_poly.pdbx_strand_id
1 'polypeptide(L)' 'MAVLAARVRDAHAARVWLPLGHPTWEAYCDAEFGISRAQAYQLLDVARALAAIHGAVAAGTETSPTLFQPVL' A
#
# COMPACT_ATOMS: atom_id res chain seq x y z
N MET A 1 -10.32 -2.10 -2.77
CA MET A 1 -9.50 -0.90 -2.46
C MET A 1 -8.08 -1.24 -1.98
N ALA A 2 -7.87 -2.11 -0.98
CA ALA A 2 -6.53 -2.42 -0.47
C ALA A 2 -5.54 -2.93 -1.53
N VAL A 3 -5.98 -3.82 -2.43
CA VAL A 3 -5.14 -4.35 -3.53
C VAL A 3 -4.71 -3.24 -4.49
N LEU A 4 -5.62 -2.34 -4.88
CA LEU A 4 -5.29 -1.21 -5.76
C LEU A 4 -4.31 -0.25 -5.07
N ALA A 5 -4.54 0.07 -3.79
CA ALA A 5 -3.63 0.92 -3.01
C ALA A 5 -2.21 0.33 -2.94
N ALA A 6 -2.09 -1.00 -2.74
CA ALA A 6 -0.80 -1.69 -2.78
C ALA A 6 -0.13 -1.60 -4.16
N ARG A 7 -0.86 -1.87 -5.24
CA ARG A 7 -0.33 -1.78 -6.61
C ARG A 7 0.14 -0.37 -6.97
N VAL A 8 -0.66 0.66 -6.62
CA VAL A 8 -0.32 2.07 -6.85
C VAL A 8 0.92 2.47 -6.05
N ARG A 9 1.03 2.04 -4.78
CA ARG A 9 2.24 2.25 -3.96
C ARG A 9 3.46 1.59 -4.58
N ASP A 10 3.37 0.33 -4.99
CA ASP A 10 4.51 -0.43 -5.50
C ASP A 10 4.97 0.14 -6.85
N ALA A 11 4.02 0.48 -7.72
CA ALA A 11 4.28 1.21 -8.96
C ALA A 11 4.98 2.56 -8.69
N HIS A 12 4.53 3.29 -7.67
CA HIS A 12 5.12 4.58 -7.32
C HIS A 12 6.53 4.46 -6.73
N ALA A 13 6.76 3.49 -5.86
CA ALA A 13 8.07 3.22 -5.29
C ALA A 13 9.09 2.82 -6.36
N ALA A 14 8.67 1.99 -7.32
CA ALA A 14 9.51 1.57 -8.44
C ALA A 14 9.60 2.60 -9.58
N ARG A 15 8.86 3.72 -9.49
CA ARG A 15 8.78 4.76 -10.54
C ARG A 15 8.49 4.19 -11.94
N VAL A 16 7.59 3.21 -12.01
CA VAL A 16 7.34 2.39 -13.22
C VAL A 16 6.94 3.19 -14.46
N TRP A 17 6.40 4.41 -14.29
CA TRP A 17 6.04 5.28 -15.40
C TRP A 17 7.24 5.70 -16.25
N LEU A 18 8.45 5.74 -15.68
CA LEU A 18 9.67 6.10 -16.41
C LEU A 18 10.05 5.06 -17.48
N PRO A 19 10.28 3.77 -17.15
CA PRO A 19 10.60 2.77 -18.15
C PRO A 19 9.44 2.48 -19.11
N LEU A 20 8.20 2.76 -18.71
CA LEU A 20 7.01 2.62 -19.55
C LEU A 20 6.79 3.82 -20.50
N GLY A 21 7.61 4.87 -20.40
CA GLY A 21 7.55 6.02 -21.30
C GLY A 21 6.42 7.01 -21.02
N HIS A 22 5.77 6.93 -19.86
CA HIS A 22 4.80 7.95 -19.46
C HIS A 22 5.52 9.21 -18.96
N PRO A 23 5.11 10.40 -19.43
CA PRO A 23 5.82 11.65 -19.13
C PRO A 23 5.72 12.06 -17.66
N THR A 24 4.66 11.64 -16.97
CA THR A 24 4.41 11.95 -15.57
C THR A 24 3.74 10.76 -14.87
N TRP A 25 3.85 10.74 -13.54
CA TRP A 25 3.09 9.83 -12.69
C TRP A 25 1.58 9.91 -12.94
N GLU A 26 1.07 11.12 -13.13
CA GLU A 26 -0.35 11.39 -13.40
C GLU A 26 -0.80 10.78 -14.73
N ALA A 27 -0.03 10.96 -15.80
CA ALA A 27 -0.32 10.36 -17.10
C ALA A 27 -0.32 8.83 -17.04
N TYR A 28 0.55 8.23 -16.22
CA TYR A 28 0.52 6.80 -15.96
C TYR A 28 -0.71 6.37 -15.17
N CYS A 29 -1.11 7.11 -14.12
CA CYS A 29 -2.27 6.75 -13.31
C CYS A 29 -3.59 6.83 -14.08
N ASP A 30 -3.72 7.83 -14.94
CA ASP A 30 -4.87 7.96 -15.83
C ASP A 30 -4.90 6.81 -16.85
N ALA A 31 -3.77 6.54 -17.51
CA ALA A 31 -3.68 5.50 -18.54
C ALA A 31 -3.85 4.07 -17.99
N GLU A 32 -3.24 3.74 -16.85
CA GLU A 32 -3.22 2.37 -16.30
C GLU A 32 -4.43 2.09 -15.40
N PHE A 33 -4.91 3.09 -14.65
CA PHE A 33 -5.93 2.88 -13.62
C PHE A 33 -7.21 3.71 -13.83
N GLY A 34 -7.23 4.67 -14.76
CA GLY A 34 -8.36 5.57 -14.98
C GLY A 34 -8.68 6.44 -13.76
N ILE A 35 -7.66 6.84 -12.99
CA ILE A 35 -7.82 7.64 -11.76
C ILE A 35 -7.12 8.99 -11.89
N SER A 36 -7.73 10.00 -11.29
CA SER A 36 -7.11 11.32 -11.14
C SER A 36 -5.86 11.28 -10.26
N ARG A 37 -5.00 12.28 -10.43
CA ARG A 37 -3.83 12.49 -9.55
C ARG A 37 -4.20 12.53 -8.06
N ALA A 38 -5.29 13.22 -7.70
CA ALA A 38 -5.73 13.33 -6.31
C ALA A 38 -6.10 11.95 -5.73
N GLN A 39 -6.84 11.13 -6.49
CA GLN A 39 -7.17 9.76 -6.11
C GLN A 39 -5.93 8.87 -6.00
N ALA A 40 -4.95 9.04 -6.90
CA ALA A 40 -3.69 8.31 -6.84
C ALA A 40 -2.92 8.61 -5.53
N TYR A 41 -2.80 9.88 -5.14
CA TYR A 41 -2.16 10.25 -3.86
C TYR A 41 -2.97 9.77 -2.65
N GLN A 42 -4.30 9.85 -2.69
CA GLN A 42 -5.15 9.28 -1.65
C GLN A 42 -4.90 7.77 -1.46
N LEU A 43 -4.71 7.03 -2.56
CA LEU A 43 -4.36 5.61 -2.51
C LEU A 43 -2.98 5.34 -1.90
N LEU A 44 -2.00 6.22 -2.13
CA LEU A 44 -0.69 6.15 -1.46
C LEU A 44 -0.82 6.33 0.06
N ASP A 45 -1.66 7.26 0.50
CA ASP A 45 -1.92 7.48 1.92
C ASP A 45 -2.67 6.31 2.56
N VAL A 46 -3.66 5.74 1.87
CA VAL A 46 -4.35 4.51 2.30
C VAL A 46 -3.36 3.35 2.44
N ALA A 47 -2.44 3.18 1.48
CA ALA A 47 -1.43 2.12 1.54
C ALA A 47 -0.47 2.31 2.73
N ARG A 48 -0.11 3.55 3.06
CA ARG A 48 0.71 3.89 4.24
C ARG A 48 -0.04 3.57 5.54
N ALA A 49 -1.32 3.95 5.63
CA ALA A 49 -2.14 3.68 6.81
C ALA A 49 -2.33 2.18 7.03
N LEU A 50 -2.61 1.40 5.98
CA LEU A 50 -2.75 -0.05 6.07
C LEU A 50 -1.45 -0.71 6.54
N ALA A 51 -0.29 -0.27 6.03
CA ALA A 51 1.01 -0.79 6.48
C ALA A 51 1.25 -0.49 7.97
N ALA A 52 0.91 0.72 8.44
CA ALA A 52 1.03 1.09 9.84
C ALA A 52 0.10 0.27 10.74
N ILE A 53 -1.15 0.08 10.34
CA ILE A 53 -2.12 -0.74 11.08
C ILE A 53 -1.63 -2.19 11.18
N HIS A 54 -1.21 -2.80 10.06
CA HIS A 54 -0.68 -4.16 10.08
C HIS A 54 0.57 -4.28 10.97
N GLY A 55 1.48 -3.30 10.93
CA GLY A 55 2.64 -3.26 11.81
C GLY A 55 2.26 -3.18 13.29
N ALA A 56 1.29 -2.33 13.64
CA ALA A 56 0.80 -2.20 15.01
C ALA A 56 0.12 -3.50 15.51
N VAL A 57 -0.68 -4.15 14.66
CA VAL A 57 -1.31 -5.43 14.98
C VAL A 57 -0.25 -6.51 15.21
N ALA A 58 0.76 -6.62 14.33
CA ALA A 58 1.84 -7.59 14.48
C ALA A 58 2.62 -7.39 15.79
N ALA A 59 3.01 -6.15 16.11
CA ALA A 59 3.67 -5.82 17.38
C ALA A 59 2.78 -6.12 18.61
N GLY A 60 1.47 -5.90 18.51
CA GLY A 60 0.50 -6.27 19.53
C GLY A 60 0.41 -7.78 19.76
N THR A 61 0.55 -8.59 18.71
CA THR A 61 0.60 -10.05 18.84
C THR A 61 1.90 -10.58 19.42
N GLU A 62 3.03 -9.92 19.14
CA GLU A 62 4.33 -10.27 19.74
C GLU A 62 4.40 -9.93 21.24
N THR A 63 3.67 -8.91 21.68
CA THR A 63 3.63 -8.43 23.07
C THR A 63 2.58 -9.13 23.94
N SER A 64 1.75 -10.03 23.38
CA SER A 64 0.83 -10.90 24.14
C SER A 64 1.36 -12.34 24.26
N PRO A 65 2.21 -12.66 25.26
CA PRO A 65 2.60 -14.05 25.57
C PRO A 65 1.48 -14.88 26.25
N THR A 66 0.24 -14.38 26.34
CA THR A 66 -0.81 -14.94 27.21
C THR A 66 -1.79 -15.93 26.56
N LEU A 67 -1.56 -16.40 25.32
CA LEU A 67 -2.46 -17.39 24.70
C LEU A 67 -1.71 -18.54 24.00
N PHE A 68 -0.70 -19.09 24.65
CA PHE A 68 -0.29 -20.48 24.44
C PHE A 68 -0.07 -21.14 25.80
N GLN A 69 -1.16 -21.57 26.44
CA GLN A 69 -1.09 -22.57 27.49
C GLN A 69 -1.14 -23.94 26.78
N PRO A 70 -0.04 -24.72 26.76
CA PRO A 70 -0.15 -26.12 26.38
C PRO A 70 -0.97 -26.81 27.47
N VAL A 71 -2.18 -27.27 27.12
CA VAL A 71 -2.90 -28.20 27.97
C VAL A 71 -2.08 -29.50 27.98
N LEU A 72 -1.61 -29.86 29.18
CA LEU A 72 -0.88 -31.10 29.47
C LEU A 72 -1.65 -32.34 29.00
#